data_AF-A0A950UL76-F1
#
_entry.id   AF-A0A950UL76-F1
#
_cell.length_a   1.000
_cell.length_b   1.000
_cell.length_c   1.000
_cell.angle_alpha   90.00
_cell.angle_beta   90.00
_cell.angle_gamma   90.00
#
_symmetry.space_group_name_H-M   'P 1'
#
loop_
_entity.id
_entity.type
_entity.pdbx_description
1 polymer ?
#
loop_
_entity_poly.entity_id
_entity_poly.type
_entity_poly.pdbx_seq_one_letter_code
_entity_poly.pdbx_strand_id
1 'polypeptide(L)'
;MPSGIAVRQASAAAPVPIHFTGARPSYAWRTYGGIKRLISFPTAIQRVVVISMENRTVDDLFAGYYGQAWHGFGGGRWQDRKNMDLYNPRSLPTLQPNGLSAHFSLNHDHEAGWGPESAGHWKEEPIICRDPPCPRTDTPFSYAPTSDTSIYAFLVENWAFANNVLQANEGPSFVAHQYLIAGQSGGIPGSRSAPYAEAENPKETSGCNPPGHHITSINMSLPVPSSGPLDNGRPVSTCEEYQNTILDEITAAQRGRALEDWQYIAYSDTSIWAAPLGVQHLWDQYNGDPSKGKEPFAVDPDAFNFVRNIARRRGRAPKPIRPFASLTYITPCEHESDHPELSLSDDGPQWLAWVINAIGESQYWPATTIIVTWDDWGGFFDHVPPAPRVARPPHNKYDNAADPNEWGFRVPLIVISPYVKARGYVSNRTRSGFTYRSQSVILQYVEATFGLSALGTDDYQNGQRDALRDVFDFSRSPLPYVPISTTYQPGPVGSCPPVRPH
;
A
#
# COMPACT_ATOMS: atom_id res chain seq x y z
N MET A 1 13.12 -44.34 28.44
CA MET A 1 12.16 -43.93 27.39
C MET A 1 11.48 -42.66 27.87
N PRO A 2 11.68 -41.48 27.25
CA PRO A 2 10.87 -40.33 27.56
C PRO A 2 9.63 -40.32 26.66
N SER A 3 8.48 -40.17 27.31
CA SER A 3 7.13 -40.08 26.76
C SER A 3 7.00 -38.91 25.78
N GLY A 4 6.57 -39.21 24.55
CA GLY A 4 6.26 -38.22 23.53
C GLY A 4 5.03 -37.39 23.92
N ILE A 5 5.20 -36.06 23.97
CA ILE A 5 4.10 -35.11 24.02
C ILE A 5 3.51 -35.06 22.61
N ALA A 6 2.32 -35.63 22.44
CA ALA A 6 1.56 -35.51 21.21
C ALA A 6 1.13 -34.05 21.04
N VAL A 7 1.70 -33.38 20.03
CA VAL A 7 1.21 -32.08 19.55
C VAL A 7 -0.18 -32.32 18.97
N ARG A 8 -1.24 -32.01 19.73
CA ARG A 8 -2.60 -31.99 19.21
C ARG A 8 -2.68 -30.89 18.15
N GLN A 9 -2.91 -31.28 16.89
CA GLN A 9 -3.40 -30.36 15.86
C GLN A 9 -4.65 -29.66 16.40
N ALA A 10 -4.59 -28.34 16.52
CA ALA A 10 -5.77 -27.55 16.83
C ALA A 10 -6.80 -27.75 15.72
N SER A 11 -7.96 -28.29 16.08
CA SER A 11 -9.14 -28.34 15.21
C SER A 11 -9.45 -26.91 14.74
N ALA A 12 -9.41 -26.68 13.43
CA ALA A 12 -9.79 -25.42 12.81
C ALA A 12 -11.17 -25.00 13.31
N ALA A 13 -11.25 -23.86 13.99
CA ALA A 13 -12.53 -23.30 14.40
C ALA A 13 -13.38 -23.02 13.15
N ALA A 14 -14.69 -23.25 13.24
CA ALA A 14 -15.61 -22.78 12.20
C ALA A 14 -15.42 -21.27 12.03
N PRO A 15 -15.32 -20.76 10.78
CA PRO A 15 -15.16 -19.33 10.55
C PRO A 15 -16.29 -18.56 11.23
N VAL A 16 -15.99 -17.40 11.82
CA VAL A 16 -17.05 -16.46 12.21
C VAL A 16 -17.78 -16.09 10.91
N PRO A 17 -19.10 -16.34 10.80
CA PRO A 17 -19.81 -16.06 9.57
C PRO A 17 -19.84 -14.55 9.34
N ILE A 18 -19.04 -14.06 8.41
CA ILE A 18 -19.39 -12.87 7.64
C ILE A 18 -20.02 -13.40 6.36
N HIS A 19 -21.32 -13.18 6.25
CA HIS A 19 -22.09 -13.47 5.04
C HIS A 19 -21.78 -12.40 4.01
N PHE A 20 -20.61 -12.50 3.37
CA PHE A 20 -20.34 -11.68 2.20
C PHE A 20 -21.23 -12.17 1.05
N THR A 21 -22.21 -11.36 0.63
CA THR A 21 -23.22 -11.73 -0.37
C THR A 21 -22.75 -11.60 -1.81
N GLY A 22 -21.55 -11.05 -2.06
CA GLY A 22 -21.03 -10.76 -3.41
C GLY A 22 -20.02 -11.77 -3.97
N ALA A 23 -19.51 -12.72 -3.16
CA ALA A 23 -18.49 -13.66 -3.63
C ALA A 23 -19.09 -14.60 -4.68
N ARG A 24 -18.53 -14.59 -5.90
CA ARG A 24 -19.05 -15.38 -7.03
C ARG A 24 -18.35 -16.75 -7.09
N PRO A 25 -19.09 -17.84 -7.39
CA PRO A 25 -18.54 -19.20 -7.36
C PRO A 25 -17.65 -19.55 -8.56
N SER A 26 -17.39 -18.59 -9.46
CA SER A 26 -16.67 -18.83 -10.71
C SER A 26 -15.82 -17.62 -11.10
N TYR A 27 -14.78 -17.87 -11.90
CA TYR A 27 -14.04 -16.79 -12.53
C TYR A 27 -14.95 -16.06 -13.51
N ALA A 28 -15.19 -14.78 -13.29
CA ALA A 28 -15.91 -13.94 -14.24
C ALA A 28 -14.98 -12.86 -14.80
N TRP A 29 -15.10 -12.66 -16.10
CA TRP A 29 -14.34 -11.66 -16.83
C TRP A 29 -15.30 -10.69 -17.50
N ARG A 30 -14.95 -9.41 -17.52
CA ARG A 30 -15.69 -8.42 -18.29
C ARG A 30 -14.76 -7.76 -19.30
N THR A 31 -15.26 -7.56 -20.50
CA THR A 31 -14.53 -6.85 -21.56
C THR A 31 -15.10 -5.47 -21.67
N TYR A 32 -14.23 -4.48 -21.70
CA TYR A 32 -14.63 -3.12 -21.96
C TYR A 32 -13.54 -2.38 -22.75
N GLY A 33 -13.93 -1.58 -23.75
CA GLY A 33 -12.95 -0.91 -24.62
C GLY A 33 -11.95 -1.88 -25.28
N GLY A 34 -12.31 -3.16 -25.43
CA GLY A 34 -11.41 -4.23 -25.91
C GLY A 34 -10.49 -4.85 -24.85
N ILE A 35 -10.49 -4.37 -23.61
CA ILE A 35 -9.67 -4.87 -22.50
C ILE A 35 -10.48 -5.87 -21.67
N LYS A 36 -9.94 -7.08 -21.49
CA LYS A 36 -10.55 -8.15 -20.68
C LYS A 36 -9.99 -8.14 -19.25
N ARG A 37 -10.84 -7.86 -18.26
CA ARG A 37 -10.51 -7.74 -16.83
C ARG A 37 -11.18 -8.86 -16.01
N LEU A 38 -10.48 -9.39 -15.01
CA LEU A 38 -11.05 -10.28 -14.00
C LEU A 38 -11.89 -9.46 -13.03
N ILE A 39 -13.18 -9.77 -12.92
CA ILE A 39 -14.11 -9.03 -12.05
C ILE A 39 -14.60 -9.85 -10.85
N SER A 40 -14.32 -11.15 -10.84
CA SER A 40 -14.50 -12.01 -9.66
C SER A 40 -13.80 -13.33 -9.85
N PHE A 41 -13.46 -14.00 -8.75
CA PHE A 41 -12.91 -15.34 -8.73
C PHE A 41 -13.49 -16.15 -7.56
N PRO A 42 -13.50 -17.50 -7.65
CA PRO A 42 -13.87 -18.33 -6.52
C PRO A 42 -12.88 -18.07 -5.38
N THR A 43 -13.38 -17.63 -4.24
CA THR A 43 -12.57 -17.34 -3.07
C THR A 43 -13.32 -17.63 -1.78
N ALA A 44 -12.58 -18.06 -0.77
CA ALA A 44 -13.06 -18.17 0.60
C ALA A 44 -12.63 -16.96 1.45
N ILE A 45 -11.98 -15.97 0.85
CA ILE A 45 -11.60 -14.72 1.51
C ILE A 45 -12.86 -13.92 1.82
N GLN A 46 -12.93 -13.47 3.08
CA GLN A 46 -13.97 -12.57 3.59
C GLN A 46 -13.37 -11.25 4.07
N ARG A 47 -12.05 -11.19 4.26
CA ARG A 47 -11.35 -10.02 4.76
C ARG A 47 -10.10 -9.72 3.98
N VAL A 48 -9.94 -8.45 3.60
CA VAL A 48 -8.72 -7.91 3.02
C VAL A 48 -8.21 -6.82 3.94
N VAL A 49 -6.97 -6.98 4.43
CA VAL A 49 -6.27 -5.95 5.20
C VAL A 49 -5.17 -5.38 4.31
N VAL A 50 -5.16 -4.07 4.12
CA VAL A 50 -4.10 -3.34 3.42
C VAL A 50 -3.33 -2.55 4.47
N ILE A 51 -2.05 -2.86 4.62
CA ILE A 51 -1.14 -2.11 5.48
C ILE A 51 -0.25 -1.28 4.57
N SER A 52 -0.33 0.04 4.67
CA SER A 52 0.49 0.97 3.89
C SER A 52 1.61 1.49 4.78
N MET A 53 2.83 1.03 4.49
CA MET A 53 4.10 1.57 5.00
C MET A 53 4.51 2.77 4.14
N GLU A 54 5.64 3.40 4.46
CA GLU A 54 6.04 4.69 3.90
C GLU A 54 7.40 4.67 3.19
N ASN A 55 7.46 5.30 2.01
CA ASN A 55 8.68 5.84 1.39
C ASN A 55 9.82 4.84 1.17
N ARG A 56 9.57 3.75 0.41
CA ARG A 56 10.63 2.79 0.06
C ARG A 56 10.44 2.14 -1.30
N THR A 57 11.57 1.93 -1.99
CA THR A 57 11.63 1.08 -3.18
C THR A 57 11.91 -0.38 -2.84
N VAL A 58 11.73 -1.24 -3.84
CA VAL A 58 12.08 -2.66 -3.73
C VAL A 58 13.59 -2.86 -3.64
N ASP A 59 14.38 -2.15 -4.46
CA ASP A 59 15.84 -2.26 -4.37
C ASP A 59 16.35 -1.79 -2.99
N ASP A 60 15.81 -0.71 -2.41
CA ASP A 60 16.26 -0.26 -1.08
C ASP A 60 16.03 -1.34 0.01
N LEU A 61 14.82 -1.90 0.10
CA LEU A 61 14.48 -2.82 1.18
C LEU A 61 15.04 -4.24 1.02
N PHE A 62 15.24 -4.71 -0.21
CA PHE A 62 15.54 -6.13 -0.45
C PHE A 62 16.97 -6.38 -0.92
N ALA A 63 17.69 -5.36 -1.40
CA ALA A 63 19.09 -5.50 -1.79
C ALA A 63 19.97 -5.96 -0.62
N GLY A 64 19.81 -5.40 0.58
CA GLY A 64 20.66 -5.77 1.73
C GLY A 64 20.57 -7.23 2.11
N TYR A 65 19.37 -7.81 2.13
CA TYR A 65 19.14 -9.20 2.48
C TYR A 65 19.57 -10.16 1.35
N TYR A 66 19.08 -9.93 0.12
CA TYR A 66 19.28 -10.86 -0.99
C TYR A 66 20.61 -10.68 -1.72
N GLY A 67 21.22 -9.50 -1.63
CA GLY A 67 22.50 -9.17 -2.26
C GLY A 67 23.72 -9.78 -1.59
N GLN A 68 23.75 -9.80 -0.25
CA GLN A 68 24.89 -10.32 0.51
C GLN A 68 25.09 -11.84 0.36
N ALA A 69 24.03 -12.56 -0.04
CA ALA A 69 24.09 -14.00 -0.30
C ALA A 69 24.90 -14.36 -1.58
N TRP A 70 25.24 -13.38 -2.43
CA TRP A 70 26.08 -13.56 -3.60
C TRP A 70 27.51 -13.10 -3.32
N HIS A 71 28.45 -14.04 -3.36
CA HIS A 71 29.86 -13.85 -3.05
C HIS A 71 30.50 -12.67 -3.83
N GLY A 72 30.66 -11.55 -3.14
CA GLY A 72 31.41 -10.37 -3.58
C GLY A 72 30.48 -9.23 -3.99
N PHE A 73 30.77 -8.03 -3.45
CA PHE A 73 30.17 -6.74 -3.83
C PHE A 73 30.51 -6.33 -5.27
N GLY A 74 30.36 -7.24 -6.24
CA GLY A 74 30.40 -6.92 -7.66
C GLY A 74 29.01 -6.46 -8.08
N GLY A 75 28.92 -5.29 -8.72
CA GLY A 75 27.64 -4.84 -9.25
C GLY A 75 27.07 -5.78 -10.32
N GLY A 76 25.78 -5.63 -10.59
CA GLY A 76 25.02 -6.37 -11.58
C GLY A 76 23.61 -6.69 -11.09
N ARG A 77 22.85 -7.38 -11.95
CA ARG A 77 21.51 -7.88 -11.61
C ARG A 77 21.63 -9.05 -10.64
N TRP A 78 20.97 -8.94 -9.51
CA TRP A 78 20.88 -9.95 -8.48
C TRP A 78 19.61 -10.76 -8.69
N GLN A 79 19.68 -11.76 -9.58
CA GLN A 79 18.63 -12.76 -9.72
C GLN A 79 18.94 -13.90 -8.74
N ASP A 80 18.25 -13.92 -7.60
CA ASP A 80 18.39 -15.01 -6.64
C ASP A 80 17.66 -16.29 -7.13
N ARG A 81 17.69 -17.35 -6.32
CA ARG A 81 16.97 -18.61 -6.59
C ARG A 81 15.44 -18.44 -6.68
N LYS A 82 14.89 -17.29 -6.28
CA LYS A 82 13.46 -16.98 -6.32
C LYS A 82 13.09 -16.00 -7.44
N ASN A 83 14.05 -15.63 -8.30
CA ASN A 83 13.89 -14.60 -9.32
C ASN A 83 13.50 -13.24 -8.72
N MET A 84 14.02 -12.85 -7.56
CA MET A 84 13.97 -11.46 -7.12
C MET A 84 14.66 -10.60 -8.20
N ASP A 85 13.93 -9.62 -8.75
CA ASP A 85 14.46 -8.68 -9.74
C ASP A 85 15.12 -7.53 -8.98
N LEU A 86 16.38 -7.67 -8.64
CA LEU A 86 17.16 -6.66 -7.90
C LEU A 86 18.40 -6.29 -8.70
N TYR A 87 18.91 -5.09 -8.52
CA TYR A 87 20.12 -4.65 -9.23
C TYR A 87 20.96 -3.69 -8.40
N ASN A 88 22.26 -3.96 -8.34
CA ASN A 88 23.25 -3.01 -7.84
C ASN A 88 24.08 -2.50 -9.03
N PRO A 89 24.16 -1.19 -9.29
CA PRO A 89 25.01 -0.65 -10.36
C PRO A 89 26.45 -1.19 -10.34
N ARG A 90 27.01 -1.47 -11.53
CA ARG A 90 28.42 -1.94 -11.69
C ARG A 90 29.46 -0.83 -11.59
N SER A 91 29.03 0.39 -11.83
CA SER A 91 29.81 1.62 -11.71
C SER A 91 29.12 2.53 -10.72
N LEU A 92 29.89 3.47 -10.14
CA LEU A 92 29.32 4.46 -9.24
C LEU A 92 28.21 5.27 -9.93
N PRO A 93 27.18 5.69 -9.16
CA PRO A 93 26.97 5.33 -7.74
C PRO A 93 26.46 3.88 -7.60
N THR A 94 27.13 3.08 -6.76
CA THR A 94 26.70 1.73 -6.38
C THR A 94 25.94 1.80 -5.08
N LEU A 95 25.01 0.87 -4.84
CA LEU A 95 24.20 0.89 -3.63
C LEU A 95 25.04 0.80 -2.35
N GLN A 96 24.71 1.63 -1.36
CA GLN A 96 25.40 1.72 -0.07
C GLN A 96 24.46 1.40 1.09
N PRO A 97 24.94 0.78 2.18
CA PRO A 97 24.09 0.49 3.32
C PRO A 97 23.65 1.79 4.03
N ASN A 98 22.35 1.98 4.18
CA ASN A 98 21.74 2.99 5.07
C ASN A 98 20.60 2.31 5.84
N GLY A 99 20.63 2.38 7.17
CA GLY A 99 19.64 1.72 8.02
C GLY A 99 18.23 2.31 7.87
N LEU A 100 17.22 1.55 8.29
CA LEU A 100 15.83 2.07 8.35
C LEU A 100 15.71 3.26 9.32
N SER A 101 16.59 3.34 10.31
CA SER A 101 16.66 4.44 11.28
C SER A 101 17.40 5.70 10.80
N ALA A 102 17.68 5.81 9.50
CA ALA A 102 18.47 6.90 8.97
C ALA A 102 17.76 8.27 9.12
N HIS A 103 18.51 9.26 9.62
CA HIS A 103 18.04 10.62 9.88
C HIS A 103 18.18 11.54 8.66
N PHE A 104 17.55 11.19 7.54
CA PHE A 104 17.42 12.07 6.37
C PHE A 104 16.14 11.73 5.62
N SER A 105 15.56 12.68 4.89
CA SER A 105 14.46 12.45 3.97
C SER A 105 14.82 12.96 2.58
N LEU A 106 14.72 12.08 1.58
CA LEU A 106 15.04 12.38 0.19
C LEU A 106 13.85 13.05 -0.50
N ASN A 107 14.09 13.91 -1.49
CA ASN A 107 13.00 14.48 -2.27
C ASN A 107 12.29 13.42 -3.12
N HIS A 108 10.98 13.32 -2.96
CA HIS A 108 10.08 12.42 -3.69
C HIS A 108 8.80 13.15 -4.13
N ASP A 109 8.90 14.48 -4.32
CA ASP A 109 7.88 15.27 -5.00
C ASP A 109 7.61 14.72 -6.42
N HIS A 110 6.47 15.09 -7.04
CA HIS A 110 6.10 14.64 -8.38
C HIS A 110 7.17 14.90 -9.45
N GLU A 111 7.87 16.03 -9.37
CA GLU A 111 8.98 16.35 -10.30
C GLU A 111 10.33 15.74 -9.89
N ALA A 112 10.40 15.09 -8.72
CA ALA A 112 11.63 14.50 -8.23
C ALA A 112 11.92 13.18 -8.96
N GLY A 113 13.17 13.00 -9.42
CA GLY A 113 13.59 11.79 -10.11
C GLY A 113 13.06 11.64 -11.55
N TRP A 114 12.10 12.48 -11.98
CA TRP A 114 11.48 12.45 -13.30
C TRP A 114 11.64 13.76 -14.08
N GLY A 115 11.59 13.68 -15.40
CA GLY A 115 11.63 14.83 -16.29
C GLY A 115 11.44 14.42 -17.75
N PRO A 116 10.88 15.30 -18.61
CA PRO A 116 10.58 15.00 -20.01
C PRO A 116 11.83 14.62 -20.85
N GLU A 117 13.01 15.03 -20.39
CA GLU A 117 14.30 14.65 -20.98
C GLU A 117 14.80 13.26 -20.57
N SER A 118 14.17 12.65 -19.55
CA SER A 118 14.59 11.37 -19.00
C SER A 118 14.02 10.17 -19.75
N ALA A 119 12.98 10.33 -20.60
CA ALA A 119 12.44 9.28 -21.49
C ALA A 119 12.24 7.89 -20.82
N GLY A 120 11.82 7.85 -19.56
CA GLY A 120 11.76 6.60 -18.77
C GLY A 120 13.11 6.18 -18.19
N HIS A 121 13.93 7.13 -17.77
CA HIS A 121 15.17 6.92 -17.02
C HIS A 121 15.16 7.80 -15.77
N TRP A 122 15.95 7.40 -14.78
CA TRP A 122 16.27 8.25 -13.63
C TRP A 122 16.85 9.57 -14.12
N LYS A 123 16.30 10.69 -13.64
CA LYS A 123 16.91 12.00 -13.86
C LYS A 123 18.31 12.00 -13.21
N GLU A 124 19.34 12.37 -13.96
CA GLU A 124 20.73 12.46 -13.45
C GLU A 124 20.94 13.63 -12.46
N GLU A 125 19.93 14.49 -12.28
CA GLU A 125 19.93 15.55 -11.27
C GLU A 125 19.91 14.93 -9.85
N PRO A 126 20.66 15.49 -8.89
CA PRO A 126 20.75 14.91 -7.57
C PRO A 126 19.39 15.00 -6.87
N ILE A 127 18.83 13.84 -6.52
CA ILE A 127 17.78 13.78 -5.50
C ILE A 127 18.41 14.30 -4.21
N ILE A 128 17.96 15.49 -3.82
CA ILE A 128 18.44 16.19 -2.63
C ILE A 128 17.61 15.80 -1.43
N CYS A 129 18.25 15.74 -0.26
CA CYS A 129 17.54 15.67 1.00
C CYS A 129 16.98 17.05 1.33
N ARG A 130 15.78 17.12 1.89
CA ARG A 130 15.14 18.41 2.21
C ARG A 130 15.82 19.11 3.39
N ASP A 131 15.83 18.47 4.55
CA ASP A 131 16.54 18.90 5.77
C ASP A 131 16.51 17.70 6.76
N PRO A 132 17.63 17.22 7.34
CA PRO A 132 19.00 17.66 7.11
C PRO A 132 19.52 17.36 5.69
N PRO A 133 20.60 18.04 5.24
CA PRO A 133 21.28 17.70 4.01
C PRO A 133 21.69 16.24 3.97
N CYS A 134 21.74 15.67 2.76
CA CYS A 134 22.12 14.27 2.61
C CYS A 134 23.52 14.02 3.20
N PRO A 135 23.72 12.91 3.94
CA PRO A 135 25.03 12.56 4.48
C PRO A 135 26.10 12.45 3.38
N ARG A 136 25.68 12.00 2.18
CA ARG A 136 26.53 11.87 0.98
C ARG A 136 25.74 12.20 -0.29
N THR A 137 26.42 12.56 -1.37
CA THR A 137 25.76 12.88 -2.67
C THR A 137 25.11 11.67 -3.33
N ASP A 138 25.53 10.46 -2.98
CA ASP A 138 24.99 9.18 -3.47
C ASP A 138 23.97 8.57 -2.50
N THR A 139 23.45 9.34 -1.54
CA THR A 139 22.43 8.87 -0.56
C THR A 139 21.21 8.20 -1.19
N PRO A 140 20.67 8.66 -2.35
CA PRO A 140 19.56 7.95 -3.02
C PRO A 140 19.90 6.51 -3.43
N PHE A 141 21.18 6.21 -3.68
CA PHE A 141 21.67 4.89 -4.03
C PHE A 141 21.98 4.11 -2.76
N SER A 142 20.96 3.79 -1.97
CA SER A 142 21.10 3.05 -0.73
C SER A 142 20.29 1.77 -0.66
N TYR A 143 20.59 0.97 0.36
CA TYR A 143 19.78 -0.17 0.75
C TYR A 143 19.76 -0.33 2.27
N ALA A 144 18.62 -0.79 2.80
CA ALA A 144 18.47 -1.19 4.19
C ALA A 144 19.23 -2.50 4.48
N PRO A 145 20.10 -2.55 5.52
CA PRO A 145 20.84 -3.75 5.88
C PRO A 145 19.95 -4.94 6.23
N THR A 146 20.52 -6.15 6.16
CA THR A 146 19.85 -7.40 6.53
C THR A 146 19.32 -7.40 7.96
N SER A 147 20.00 -6.73 8.89
CA SER A 147 19.58 -6.62 10.30
C SER A 147 18.19 -5.99 10.41
N ASP A 148 17.94 -4.97 9.60
CA ASP A 148 16.73 -4.13 9.67
C ASP A 148 15.59 -4.77 8.87
N THR A 149 15.91 -5.55 7.83
CA THR A 149 14.93 -6.07 6.84
C THR A 149 14.63 -7.55 6.99
N SER A 150 15.16 -8.20 8.03
CA SER A 150 15.01 -9.65 8.25
C SER A 150 13.56 -10.12 8.35
N ILE A 151 12.65 -9.29 8.88
CA ILE A 151 11.21 -9.58 8.93
C ILE A 151 10.59 -9.49 7.54
N TYR A 152 10.95 -8.49 6.73
CA TYR A 152 10.45 -8.39 5.35
C TYR A 152 10.90 -9.59 4.52
N ALA A 153 12.17 -10.00 4.67
CA ALA A 153 12.66 -11.23 4.06
C ALA A 153 11.87 -12.46 4.54
N PHE A 154 11.62 -12.59 5.85
CA PHE A 154 10.80 -13.68 6.39
C PHE A 154 9.40 -13.72 5.75
N LEU A 155 8.76 -12.55 5.56
CA LEU A 155 7.44 -12.46 4.93
C LEU A 155 7.50 -12.94 3.47
N VAL A 156 8.47 -12.46 2.69
CA VAL A 156 8.68 -12.90 1.30
C VAL A 156 8.95 -14.40 1.25
N GLU A 157 9.73 -14.94 2.19
CA GLU A 157 10.09 -16.35 2.21
C GLU A 157 8.93 -17.29 2.58
N ASN A 158 8.02 -16.84 3.43
CA ASN A 158 6.92 -17.66 3.94
C ASN A 158 5.60 -17.45 3.18
N TRP A 159 5.49 -16.37 2.42
CA TRP A 159 4.27 -15.98 1.72
C TRP A 159 4.54 -15.65 0.26
N ALA A 160 3.97 -14.60 -0.29
CA ALA A 160 4.18 -14.22 -1.67
C ALA A 160 4.58 -12.75 -1.81
N PHE A 161 5.29 -12.45 -2.89
CA PHE A 161 5.79 -11.12 -3.20
C PHE A 161 5.53 -10.78 -4.66
N ALA A 162 4.81 -9.69 -4.92
CA ALA A 162 4.61 -9.15 -6.26
C ALA A 162 5.72 -8.14 -6.54
N ASN A 163 6.80 -8.63 -7.12
CA ASN A 163 8.06 -7.90 -7.24
C ASN A 163 8.12 -6.91 -8.42
N ASN A 164 7.04 -6.77 -9.21
CA ASN A 164 6.96 -5.86 -10.35
C ASN A 164 5.76 -4.93 -10.21
N VAL A 165 5.67 -4.23 -9.07
CA VAL A 165 4.60 -3.28 -8.75
C VAL A 165 5.18 -1.87 -8.66
N LEU A 166 4.75 -1.01 -9.57
CA LEU A 166 5.07 0.41 -9.62
C LEU A 166 4.07 1.20 -8.77
N GLN A 167 4.52 2.32 -8.23
CA GLN A 167 3.64 3.28 -7.60
C GLN A 167 2.55 3.73 -8.57
N ALA A 168 1.32 3.88 -8.09
CA ALA A 168 0.20 4.28 -8.93
C ALA A 168 0.23 5.77 -9.34
N ASN A 169 1.21 6.54 -8.91
CA ASN A 169 1.45 7.93 -9.31
C ASN A 169 2.94 8.21 -9.15
N GLU A 170 3.39 9.41 -9.51
CA GLU A 170 4.78 9.88 -9.33
C GLU A 170 4.93 10.82 -8.13
N GLY A 171 3.82 11.22 -7.50
CA GLY A 171 3.80 12.15 -6.39
C GLY A 171 4.12 11.49 -5.04
N PRO A 172 4.14 12.27 -3.96
CA PRO A 172 4.48 11.81 -2.62
C PRO A 172 3.24 11.28 -1.86
N SER A 173 3.44 10.94 -0.59
CA SER A 173 2.52 10.20 0.27
C SER A 173 1.04 10.58 0.17
N PHE A 174 0.69 11.86 0.29
CA PHE A 174 -0.72 12.27 0.28
C PHE A 174 -1.44 11.75 -0.97
N VAL A 175 -0.83 11.94 -2.14
CA VAL A 175 -1.37 11.50 -3.43
C VAL A 175 -1.37 9.99 -3.53
N ALA A 176 -0.29 9.32 -3.10
CA ALA A 176 -0.23 7.86 -3.04
C ALA A 176 -1.37 7.23 -2.24
N HIS A 177 -1.65 7.78 -1.06
CA HIS A 177 -2.76 7.33 -0.21
C HIS A 177 -4.14 7.60 -0.86
N GLN A 178 -4.33 8.69 -1.61
CA GLN A 178 -5.56 8.88 -2.40
C GLN A 178 -5.73 7.80 -3.48
N TYR A 179 -4.65 7.48 -4.21
CA TYR A 179 -4.68 6.41 -5.22
C TYR A 179 -5.00 5.03 -4.62
N LEU A 180 -4.61 4.76 -3.37
CA LEU A 180 -4.94 3.49 -2.68
C LEU A 180 -6.44 3.30 -2.39
N ILE A 181 -7.24 4.38 -2.31
CA ILE A 181 -8.69 4.29 -2.05
C ILE A 181 -9.56 4.69 -3.24
N ALA A 182 -9.04 5.48 -4.17
CA ALA A 182 -9.80 6.05 -5.29
C ALA A 182 -9.20 5.75 -6.68
N GLY A 183 -7.92 5.33 -6.74
CA GLY A 183 -7.20 5.15 -8.00
C GLY A 183 -6.95 6.45 -8.77
N GLN A 184 -7.09 7.61 -8.11
CA GLN A 184 -6.89 8.94 -8.68
C GLN A 184 -6.73 9.99 -7.58
N SER A 185 -6.26 11.18 -7.96
CA SER A 185 -6.24 12.40 -7.14
C SER A 185 -6.87 13.62 -7.83
N GLY A 186 -7.59 13.42 -8.95
CA GLY A 186 -8.11 14.48 -9.82
C GLY A 186 -9.53 14.98 -9.53
N GLY A 187 -10.17 14.42 -8.50
CA GLY A 187 -11.58 14.67 -8.19
C GLY A 187 -12.55 14.37 -9.35
N ILE A 188 -13.80 14.83 -9.23
CA ILE A 188 -14.81 14.70 -10.29
C ILE A 188 -14.58 15.75 -11.40
N PRO A 189 -14.49 15.38 -12.69
CA PRO A 189 -14.49 16.34 -13.80
C PRO A 189 -15.68 17.30 -13.77
N GLY A 190 -15.37 18.60 -13.85
CA GLY A 190 -16.34 19.69 -13.69
C GLY A 190 -16.54 20.14 -12.24
N SER A 191 -15.83 19.56 -11.26
CA SER A 191 -15.66 20.14 -9.93
C SER A 191 -14.91 21.48 -10.03
N ARG A 192 -14.78 22.18 -8.90
CA ARG A 192 -13.99 23.43 -8.82
C ARG A 192 -12.53 23.23 -9.22
N SER A 193 -12.04 22.00 -9.12
CA SER A 193 -10.63 21.63 -9.29
C SER A 193 -10.33 21.09 -10.69
N ALA A 194 -11.31 20.89 -11.57
CA ALA A 194 -11.05 20.40 -12.93
C ALA A 194 -10.41 21.50 -13.82
N PRO A 195 -9.42 21.16 -14.68
CA PRO A 195 -8.89 19.83 -14.98
C PRO A 195 -7.62 19.45 -14.20
N TYR A 196 -7.48 19.82 -12.93
CA TYR A 196 -6.27 19.59 -12.13
C TYR A 196 -6.39 18.36 -11.22
N ALA A 197 -5.24 17.73 -10.91
CA ALA A 197 -5.14 16.72 -9.86
C ALA A 197 -4.04 17.07 -8.87
N GLU A 198 -4.21 16.61 -7.63
CA GLU A 198 -3.22 16.75 -6.57
C GLU A 198 -1.96 15.98 -6.96
N ALA A 199 -0.79 16.62 -6.84
CA ALA A 199 0.48 16.07 -7.28
C ALA A 199 1.54 16.02 -6.16
N GLU A 200 1.41 16.85 -5.13
CA GLU A 200 2.40 16.96 -4.06
C GLU A 200 1.82 16.68 -2.67
N ASN A 201 2.63 16.81 -1.62
CA ASN A 201 2.14 16.81 -0.24
C ASN A 201 1.63 18.21 0.15
N PRO A 202 0.59 18.32 1.00
CA PRO A 202 0.18 19.61 1.56
C PRO A 202 1.23 20.12 2.57
N LYS A 203 1.37 21.44 2.70
CA LYS A 203 2.41 22.06 3.54
C LYS A 203 2.15 22.03 5.05
N GLU A 204 0.91 21.84 5.48
CA GLU A 204 0.52 22.00 6.89
C GLU A 204 -0.28 20.81 7.39
N THR A 205 -1.52 20.65 6.93
CA THR A 205 -2.36 19.49 7.25
C THR A 205 -3.05 19.00 5.97
N SER A 206 -3.40 17.73 5.97
CA SER A 206 -4.20 17.10 4.92
C SER A 206 -5.66 17.05 5.31
N GLY A 207 -6.47 16.69 4.32
CA GLY A 207 -7.87 16.46 4.53
C GLY A 207 -8.69 17.74 4.46
N CYS A 208 -9.94 17.63 4.88
CA CYS A 208 -10.87 18.75 4.89
C CYS A 208 -10.79 19.64 6.15
N ASN A 209 -9.74 19.50 6.98
CA ASN A 209 -9.61 20.24 8.25
C ASN A 209 -8.21 20.77 8.60
N PRO A 210 -8.08 22.08 8.88
CA PRO A 210 -9.09 23.11 8.63
C PRO A 210 -9.37 23.29 7.12
N PRO A 211 -10.55 23.78 6.73
CA PRO A 211 -10.84 24.06 5.32
C PRO A 211 -9.85 25.09 4.74
N GLY A 212 -9.39 24.87 3.51
CA GLY A 212 -8.54 25.82 2.79
C GLY A 212 -7.05 25.45 2.72
N HIS A 213 -6.68 24.20 3.04
CA HIS A 213 -5.36 23.71 2.69
C HIS A 213 -5.26 23.47 1.19
N HIS A 214 -4.10 23.82 0.68
CA HIS A 214 -3.85 23.89 -0.75
C HIS A 214 -2.58 23.15 -1.09
N ILE A 215 -2.63 22.55 -2.26
CA ILE A 215 -1.61 21.63 -2.72
C ILE A 215 -1.18 22.00 -4.13
N THR A 216 0.07 21.71 -4.44
CA THR A 216 0.55 21.81 -5.81
C THR A 216 -0.13 20.73 -6.63
N SER A 217 -0.54 21.10 -7.84
CA SER A 217 -1.34 20.26 -8.72
C SER A 217 -0.69 20.16 -10.10
N ILE A 218 -1.13 19.19 -10.87
CA ILE A 218 -0.82 19.08 -12.30
C ILE A 218 -2.06 19.30 -13.15
N ASN A 219 -1.88 19.90 -14.33
CA ASN A 219 -2.96 20.03 -15.30
C ASN A 219 -3.12 18.72 -16.07
N MET A 220 -4.20 18.01 -15.78
CA MET A 220 -4.48 16.70 -16.36
C MET A 220 -4.85 16.76 -17.85
N SER A 221 -5.03 17.95 -18.43
CA SER A 221 -5.25 18.12 -19.87
C SER A 221 -3.95 18.17 -20.69
N LEU A 222 -2.80 18.24 -20.02
CA LEU A 222 -1.48 18.26 -20.68
C LEU A 222 -0.88 16.86 -20.69
N PRO A 223 -0.20 16.43 -21.77
CA PRO A 223 0.42 15.10 -21.83
C PRO A 223 1.61 14.91 -20.87
N VAL A 224 2.30 16.00 -20.51
CA VAL A 224 3.45 16.04 -19.60
C VAL A 224 3.36 17.35 -18.80
N PRO A 225 2.47 17.44 -17.80
CA PRO A 225 2.38 18.63 -16.97
C PRO A 225 3.57 18.67 -16.02
N SER A 226 4.19 19.84 -15.90
CA SER A 226 5.00 20.15 -14.72
C SER A 226 4.06 20.36 -13.53
N SER A 227 4.53 20.00 -12.34
CA SER A 227 3.92 20.49 -11.11
C SER A 227 3.93 22.02 -11.14
N GLY A 228 2.87 22.64 -10.64
CA GLY A 228 2.85 24.09 -10.57
C GLY A 228 1.78 24.64 -9.66
N PRO A 229 1.99 25.85 -9.12
CA PRO A 229 0.87 26.65 -8.68
C PRO A 229 -0.05 26.87 -9.88
N LEU A 230 -1.34 26.95 -9.62
CA LEU A 230 -2.39 26.68 -10.59
C LEU A 230 -2.43 27.66 -11.76
N ASP A 231 -3.28 27.38 -12.75
CA ASP A 231 -3.64 28.35 -13.80
C ASP A 231 -4.12 29.66 -13.16
N ASN A 232 -3.26 30.68 -13.24
CA ASN A 232 -3.44 32.00 -12.64
C ASN A 232 -3.49 32.01 -11.09
N GLY A 233 -2.91 31.03 -10.40
CA GLY A 233 -2.70 31.05 -8.94
C GLY A 233 -3.91 30.69 -8.07
N ARG A 234 -4.91 29.97 -8.60
CA ARG A 234 -6.11 29.55 -7.85
C ARG A 234 -5.93 28.20 -7.17
N PRO A 235 -5.92 28.06 -5.84
CA PRO A 235 -5.59 26.81 -5.14
C PRO A 235 -6.46 25.57 -5.47
N VAL A 236 -5.87 24.35 -5.53
CA VAL A 236 -6.57 23.05 -5.43
C VAL A 236 -6.70 22.68 -3.96
N SER A 237 -7.88 22.19 -3.59
CA SER A 237 -8.23 21.79 -2.23
C SER A 237 -7.60 20.43 -1.92
N THR A 238 -7.11 20.22 -0.69
CA THR A 238 -6.80 18.86 -0.17
C THR A 238 -8.05 18.05 0.20
N CYS A 239 -9.22 18.65 -0.03
CA CYS A 239 -10.53 18.10 0.20
C CYS A 239 -11.23 18.04 -1.15
N GLU A 240 -11.11 16.90 -1.81
CA GLU A 240 -11.69 16.64 -3.12
C GLU A 240 -12.95 15.78 -3.00
N GLU A 241 -13.73 15.75 -4.07
CA GLU A 241 -14.84 14.84 -4.20
C GLU A 241 -14.52 13.84 -5.30
N TYR A 242 -14.75 12.55 -5.04
CA TYR A 242 -14.59 11.49 -6.02
C TYR A 242 -15.95 10.94 -6.41
N GLN A 243 -16.05 10.33 -7.60
CA GLN A 243 -17.32 9.72 -7.98
C GLN A 243 -17.69 8.60 -7.00
N ASN A 244 -16.74 7.70 -6.73
CA ASN A 244 -16.78 6.65 -5.72
C ASN A 244 -15.33 6.35 -5.29
N THR A 245 -15.16 5.95 -4.03
CA THR A 245 -13.97 5.26 -3.52
C THR A 245 -14.27 3.77 -3.35
N ILE A 246 -13.24 2.95 -3.10
CA ILE A 246 -13.42 1.54 -2.77
C ILE A 246 -14.23 1.33 -1.49
N LEU A 247 -14.22 2.33 -0.60
CA LEU A 247 -14.98 2.35 0.65
C LEU A 247 -16.48 2.56 0.37
N ASP A 248 -16.81 3.37 -0.63
CA ASP A 248 -18.19 3.56 -1.09
C ASP A 248 -18.73 2.28 -1.74
N GLU A 249 -17.93 1.67 -2.62
CA GLU A 249 -18.31 0.45 -3.32
C GLU A 249 -18.58 -0.72 -2.36
N ILE A 250 -17.72 -0.92 -1.35
CA ILE A 250 -17.93 -2.00 -0.39
C ILE A 250 -19.14 -1.72 0.52
N THR A 251 -19.36 -0.47 0.92
CA THR A 251 -20.54 -0.06 1.69
C THR A 251 -21.83 -0.32 0.91
N ALA A 252 -21.84 0.04 -0.38
CA ALA A 252 -22.97 -0.20 -1.28
C ALA A 252 -23.25 -1.71 -1.46
N ALA A 253 -22.20 -2.53 -1.54
CA ALA A 253 -22.34 -3.98 -1.70
C ALA A 253 -22.84 -4.71 -0.44
N GLN A 254 -22.57 -4.19 0.76
CA GLN A 254 -22.83 -4.87 2.03
C GLN A 254 -24.09 -4.40 2.80
N ARG A 255 -24.95 -3.62 2.13
CA ARG A 255 -26.20 -3.06 2.69
C ARG A 255 -25.96 -2.00 3.77
N GLY A 256 -24.83 -1.28 3.72
CA GLY A 256 -24.57 -0.11 4.55
C GLY A 256 -24.27 -0.39 6.03
N ARG A 257 -23.67 -1.54 6.35
CA ARG A 257 -23.21 -1.85 7.72
C ARG A 257 -21.75 -1.42 7.87
N ALA A 258 -21.49 -0.12 7.73
CA ALA A 258 -20.17 0.47 7.53
C ALA A 258 -19.03 -0.18 8.35
N LEU A 259 -19.22 -0.47 9.65
CA LEU A 259 -18.20 -1.08 10.51
C LEU A 259 -17.90 -2.58 10.22
N GLU A 260 -18.85 -3.33 9.66
CA GLU A 260 -18.64 -4.68 9.10
C GLU A 260 -18.12 -4.62 7.65
N ASP A 261 -18.41 -3.51 6.95
CA ASP A 261 -18.05 -3.29 5.56
C ASP A 261 -16.56 -2.91 5.45
N TRP A 262 -16.15 -1.80 6.08
CA TRP A 262 -14.79 -1.31 6.06
C TRP A 262 -14.33 -0.64 7.37
N GLN A 263 -13.02 -0.55 7.56
CA GLN A 263 -12.36 0.26 8.58
C GLN A 263 -11.10 0.92 8.01
N TYR A 264 -10.83 2.16 8.41
CA TYR A 264 -9.56 2.83 8.12
C TYR A 264 -8.92 3.23 9.44
N ILE A 265 -7.71 2.76 9.69
CA ILE A 265 -7.02 2.89 10.96
C ILE A 265 -5.79 3.72 10.70
N ALA A 266 -5.78 4.94 11.22
CA ALA A 266 -4.71 5.90 11.02
C ALA A 266 -4.14 6.37 12.34
N TYR A 267 -2.89 6.86 12.32
CA TYR A 267 -2.28 7.33 13.56
C TYR A 267 -2.84 8.66 14.06
N SER A 268 -3.28 9.52 13.14
CA SER A 268 -3.84 10.84 13.41
C SER A 268 -4.89 11.20 12.37
N ASP A 269 -5.87 12.01 12.76
CA ASP A 269 -6.88 12.58 11.86
C ASP A 269 -6.43 13.87 11.14
N THR A 270 -5.18 14.27 11.35
CA THR A 270 -4.51 15.35 10.60
C THR A 270 -3.37 14.84 9.72
N SER A 271 -3.17 13.52 9.67
CA SER A 271 -2.08 12.90 8.92
C SER A 271 -2.37 12.91 7.43
N ILE A 272 -1.33 13.16 6.62
CA ILE A 272 -1.40 13.04 5.16
C ILE A 272 -1.67 11.60 4.68
N TRP A 273 -1.50 10.61 5.57
CA TRP A 273 -1.78 9.19 5.33
C TRP A 273 -3.24 8.82 5.63
N ALA A 274 -4.04 9.76 6.13
CA ALA A 274 -5.46 9.55 6.43
C ALA A 274 -6.35 9.81 5.20
N ALA A 275 -6.15 9.04 4.13
CA ALA A 275 -6.80 9.29 2.83
C ALA A 275 -8.30 9.59 2.86
N PRO A 276 -9.14 8.87 3.63
CA PRO A 276 -10.58 9.16 3.68
C PRO A 276 -10.91 10.58 4.12
N LEU A 277 -10.04 11.22 4.91
CA LEU A 277 -10.27 12.58 5.41
C LEU A 277 -9.98 13.65 4.34
N GLY A 278 -9.35 13.28 3.22
CA GLY A 278 -9.21 14.07 1.99
C GLY A 278 -10.41 14.01 1.05
N VAL A 279 -11.43 13.22 1.37
CA VAL A 279 -12.63 13.08 0.55
C VAL A 279 -13.81 13.72 1.25
N GLN A 280 -14.45 14.70 0.62
CA GLN A 280 -15.45 15.56 1.27
C GLN A 280 -16.59 14.77 1.93
N HIS A 281 -17.23 13.82 1.24
CA HIS A 281 -18.35 13.08 1.83
C HIS A 281 -17.93 12.13 2.96
N LEU A 282 -16.72 11.55 2.90
CA LEU A 282 -16.17 10.70 3.96
C LEU A 282 -15.77 11.54 5.17
N TRP A 283 -15.23 12.73 4.94
CA TRP A 283 -15.00 13.73 5.98
C TRP A 283 -16.30 14.18 6.65
N ASP A 284 -17.34 14.49 5.87
CA ASP A 284 -18.65 14.88 6.39
C ASP A 284 -19.26 13.75 7.24
N GLN A 285 -19.05 12.49 6.83
CA GLN A 285 -19.43 11.33 7.64
C GLN A 285 -18.64 11.27 8.96
N TYR A 286 -17.33 11.51 8.92
CA TYR A 286 -16.44 11.51 10.09
C TYR A 286 -16.81 12.62 11.11
N ASN A 287 -17.21 13.80 10.64
CA ASN A 287 -17.52 14.95 11.51
C ASN A 287 -19.01 15.16 11.82
N GLY A 288 -19.90 14.56 11.02
CA GLY A 288 -21.33 14.84 11.05
C GLY A 288 -22.08 14.30 12.27
N ASP A 289 -21.50 13.38 13.04
CA ASP A 289 -22.15 12.79 14.22
C ASP A 289 -21.20 12.62 15.42
N PRO A 290 -21.07 13.64 16.29
CA PRO A 290 -20.25 13.57 17.51
C PRO A 290 -20.71 12.48 18.51
N SER A 291 -21.92 11.93 18.33
CA SER A 291 -22.48 10.89 19.21
C SER A 291 -22.09 9.47 18.77
N LYS A 292 -21.63 9.31 17.54
CA LYS A 292 -20.97 8.09 17.08
C LYS A 292 -19.48 8.27 17.30
N GLY A 293 -18.82 7.30 17.93
CA GLY A 293 -17.35 7.21 17.80
C GLY A 293 -17.02 7.31 16.32
N LYS A 294 -15.96 8.04 15.95
CA LYS A 294 -15.72 8.55 14.59
C LYS A 294 -15.52 7.49 13.46
N GLU A 295 -15.93 6.25 13.73
CA GLU A 295 -16.01 5.09 12.85
C GLU A 295 -16.84 5.37 11.58
N PRO A 296 -16.59 4.62 10.48
CA PRO A 296 -15.62 3.52 10.30
C PRO A 296 -14.14 3.93 10.19
N PHE A 297 -13.84 5.23 10.22
CA PHE A 297 -12.47 5.72 10.40
C PHE A 297 -12.09 5.72 11.89
N ALA A 298 -10.86 5.35 12.24
CA ALA A 298 -10.39 5.32 13.62
C ALA A 298 -8.99 5.91 13.73
N VAL A 299 -8.82 6.80 14.70
CA VAL A 299 -7.49 7.22 15.17
C VAL A 299 -7.02 6.20 16.20
N ASP A 300 -6.05 5.37 15.80
CA ASP A 300 -5.44 4.30 16.61
C ASP A 300 -3.93 4.27 16.29
N PRO A 301 -3.13 5.17 16.90
CA PRO A 301 -1.72 5.43 16.61
C PRO A 301 -0.86 4.23 16.25
N ASP A 302 -0.86 3.22 17.10
CA ASP A 302 -0.06 2.00 16.97
C ASP A 302 -0.92 0.80 16.56
N ALA A 303 -2.16 1.01 16.09
CA ALA A 303 -3.16 -0.04 15.83
C ALA A 303 -3.47 -0.94 17.04
N PHE A 304 -3.24 -0.47 18.28
CA PHE A 304 -3.50 -1.25 19.49
C PHE A 304 -4.94 -1.68 19.67
N ASN A 305 -5.90 -0.78 19.45
CA ASN A 305 -7.31 -1.14 19.59
C ASN A 305 -7.70 -2.17 18.54
N PHE A 306 -7.20 -2.05 17.30
CA PHE A 306 -7.38 -3.04 16.26
C PHE A 306 -6.86 -4.42 16.68
N VAL A 307 -5.58 -4.51 17.04
CA VAL A 307 -4.94 -5.76 17.45
C VAL A 307 -5.67 -6.40 18.63
N ARG A 308 -6.04 -5.61 19.65
CA ARG A 308 -6.82 -6.07 20.81
C ARG A 308 -8.20 -6.63 20.42
N ASN A 309 -8.83 -6.08 19.39
CA ASN A 309 -10.14 -6.54 18.91
C ASN A 309 -10.06 -7.87 18.18
N ILE A 310 -8.96 -8.16 17.48
CA ILE A 310 -8.78 -9.38 16.67
C ILE A 310 -8.06 -10.53 17.40
N ALA A 311 -7.14 -10.25 18.33
CA ALA A 311 -6.19 -11.22 18.89
C ALA A 311 -6.79 -12.25 19.90
N ARG A 312 -8.12 -12.39 19.99
CA ARG A 312 -8.75 -13.23 21.03
C ARG A 312 -8.86 -14.70 20.64
N ARG A 313 -8.09 -15.56 21.33
CA ARG A 313 -8.20 -17.03 21.30
C ARG A 313 -9.41 -17.52 22.12
N ARG A 314 -9.95 -18.70 21.77
CA ARG A 314 -11.12 -19.33 22.41
C ARG A 314 -11.00 -19.38 23.94
N GLY A 315 -11.95 -18.76 24.65
CA GLY A 315 -12.14 -18.92 26.09
C GLY A 315 -12.61 -17.66 26.81
N ARG A 316 -13.92 -17.54 27.02
CA ARG A 316 -14.59 -16.73 28.07
C ARG A 316 -14.19 -15.25 28.24
N ALA A 317 -13.67 -14.58 27.21
CA ALA A 317 -13.55 -13.12 27.20
C ALA A 317 -14.87 -12.48 26.72
N PRO A 318 -15.17 -11.21 27.10
CA PRO A 318 -16.28 -10.45 26.53
C PRO A 318 -16.24 -10.51 24.99
N LYS A 319 -17.40 -10.39 24.34
CA LYS A 319 -17.50 -10.29 22.86
C LYS A 319 -16.47 -9.26 22.31
N PRO A 320 -16.00 -9.40 21.06
CA PRO A 320 -15.24 -8.34 20.41
C PRO A 320 -15.92 -7.01 20.68
N ILE A 321 -15.15 -5.97 21.05
CA ILE A 321 -15.73 -4.64 21.25
C ILE A 321 -16.34 -4.19 19.90
N ARG A 322 -15.76 -4.65 18.77
CA ARG A 322 -16.19 -4.36 17.40
C ARG A 322 -16.04 -5.57 16.45
N PRO A 323 -16.85 -5.68 15.38
CA PRO A 323 -16.64 -6.66 14.32
C PRO A 323 -15.35 -6.35 13.55
N PHE A 324 -14.69 -7.40 13.02
CA PHE A 324 -13.56 -7.24 12.11
C PHE A 324 -14.10 -7.09 10.69
N ALA A 325 -13.94 -5.88 10.14
CA ALA A 325 -14.46 -5.48 8.84
C ALA A 325 -13.97 -6.33 7.67
N SER A 326 -14.69 -6.25 6.56
CA SER A 326 -14.36 -6.96 5.32
C SER A 326 -13.17 -6.31 4.59
N LEU A 327 -13.06 -4.99 4.63
CA LEU A 327 -11.89 -4.25 4.15
C LEU A 327 -11.29 -3.42 5.28
N THR A 328 -9.99 -3.53 5.52
CA THR A 328 -9.32 -2.72 6.55
C THR A 328 -8.07 -2.10 5.98
N TYR A 329 -7.94 -0.78 6.04
CA TYR A 329 -6.68 -0.08 5.80
C TYR A 329 -6.04 0.26 7.14
N ILE A 330 -4.72 0.10 7.23
CA ILE A 330 -3.93 0.45 8.41
C ILE A 330 -2.74 1.27 7.95
N THR A 331 -2.58 2.47 8.50
CA THR A 331 -1.35 3.26 8.41
C THR A 331 -0.69 3.31 9.79
N PRO A 332 0.62 3.03 9.88
CA PRO A 332 1.38 3.08 11.12
C PRO A 332 1.52 4.51 11.64
N CYS A 333 2.02 4.65 12.86
CA CYS A 333 2.58 5.92 13.30
C CYS A 333 3.97 6.17 12.73
N GLU A 334 4.45 7.39 12.91
CA GLU A 334 5.65 7.95 12.26
C GLU A 334 6.91 7.08 12.36
N HIS A 335 7.27 6.59 13.55
CA HIS A 335 8.50 5.80 13.72
C HIS A 335 8.31 4.29 13.44
N GLU A 336 7.08 3.87 13.15
CA GLU A 336 6.71 2.50 12.78
C GLU A 336 6.43 2.38 11.29
N SER A 337 6.60 3.46 10.52
CA SER A 337 6.15 3.53 9.14
C SER A 337 7.20 3.16 8.10
N ASP A 338 8.45 3.03 8.50
CA ASP A 338 9.63 3.09 7.64
C ASP A 338 9.91 4.47 7.03
N HIS A 339 9.06 5.49 7.17
CA HIS A 339 9.35 6.80 6.59
C HIS A 339 10.72 7.30 7.10
N PRO A 340 11.70 7.61 6.22
CA PRO A 340 13.02 8.11 6.62
C PRO A 340 12.88 9.34 7.51
N GLU A 341 13.84 9.63 8.40
CA GLU A 341 13.77 10.74 9.37
C GLU A 341 12.71 10.59 10.47
N LEU A 342 11.51 10.05 10.16
CA LEU A 342 10.44 9.80 11.14
C LEU A 342 10.64 8.45 11.85
N SER A 343 11.11 7.45 11.12
CA SER A 343 11.63 6.18 11.62
C SER A 343 13.01 6.43 12.20
N LEU A 344 13.05 6.88 13.46
CA LEU A 344 14.26 7.04 14.26
C LEU A 344 14.72 5.70 14.89
N SER A 345 14.11 4.58 14.47
CA SER A 345 14.35 3.21 14.92
C SER A 345 14.04 2.21 13.80
N ASP A 346 14.38 0.92 13.99
CA ASP A 346 14.01 -0.21 13.13
C ASP A 346 12.65 -0.83 13.54
N ASP A 347 11.74 0.01 14.05
CA ASP A 347 10.49 -0.44 14.66
C ASP A 347 9.43 -0.84 13.62
N GLY A 348 9.45 -0.29 12.41
CA GLY A 348 8.47 -0.60 11.35
C GLY A 348 8.31 -2.10 11.07
N PRO A 349 9.38 -2.85 10.78
CA PRO A 349 9.31 -4.29 10.61
C PRO A 349 8.76 -5.01 11.85
N GLN A 350 9.11 -4.54 13.05
CA GLN A 350 8.69 -5.15 14.31
C GLN A 350 7.19 -4.92 14.58
N TRP A 351 6.70 -3.71 14.38
CA TRP A 351 5.29 -3.33 14.46
C TRP A 351 4.46 -4.13 13.45
N LEU A 352 4.93 -4.18 12.20
CA LEU A 352 4.26 -4.91 11.13
C LEU A 352 4.10 -6.40 11.50
N ALA A 353 5.16 -7.02 12.02
CA ALA A 353 5.12 -8.40 12.48
C ALA A 353 4.10 -8.61 13.62
N TRP A 354 3.96 -7.66 14.54
CA TRP A 354 2.99 -7.73 15.63
C TRP A 354 1.54 -7.64 15.13
N VAL A 355 1.24 -6.72 14.21
CA VAL A 355 -0.09 -6.61 13.57
C VAL A 355 -0.42 -7.88 12.77
N ILE A 356 0.52 -8.37 11.95
CA ILE A 356 0.32 -9.58 11.14
C ILE A 356 0.12 -10.81 12.04
N ASN A 357 0.89 -10.95 13.11
CA ASN A 357 0.72 -12.03 14.09
C ASN A 357 -0.69 -12.02 14.71
N ALA A 358 -1.20 -10.84 15.08
CA ALA A 358 -2.54 -10.73 15.64
C ALA A 358 -3.63 -11.24 14.69
N ILE A 359 -3.50 -10.95 13.38
CA ILE A 359 -4.43 -11.43 12.35
C ILE A 359 -4.23 -12.93 12.10
N GLY A 360 -2.98 -13.36 11.89
CA GLY A 360 -2.61 -14.73 11.55
C GLY A 360 -2.91 -15.77 12.63
N GLU A 361 -2.83 -15.37 13.89
CA GLU A 361 -3.18 -16.23 15.04
C GLU A 361 -4.66 -16.18 15.43
N SER A 362 -5.44 -15.28 14.80
CA SER A 362 -6.87 -15.15 15.08
C SER A 362 -7.70 -16.26 14.43
N GLN A 363 -8.96 -16.37 14.85
CA GLN A 363 -9.95 -17.23 14.19
C GLN A 363 -10.29 -16.80 12.75
N TYR A 364 -9.86 -15.60 12.32
CA TYR A 364 -10.18 -15.03 11.02
C TYR A 364 -9.20 -15.46 9.93
N TRP A 365 -8.00 -15.93 10.30
CA TRP A 365 -6.92 -16.31 9.39
C TRP A 365 -7.37 -17.14 8.15
N PRO A 366 -8.21 -18.19 8.28
CA PRO A 366 -8.59 -19.02 7.12
C PRO A 366 -9.32 -18.29 5.99
N ALA A 367 -9.79 -17.07 6.25
CA ALA A 367 -10.57 -16.24 5.32
C ALA A 367 -10.01 -14.80 5.21
N THR A 368 -8.73 -14.58 5.52
CA THR A 368 -8.10 -13.25 5.46
C THR A 368 -6.93 -13.24 4.48
N THR A 369 -6.85 -12.17 3.68
CA THR A 369 -5.64 -11.78 2.96
C THR A 369 -5.13 -10.48 3.56
N ILE A 370 -3.83 -10.41 3.85
CA ILE A 370 -3.12 -9.18 4.22
C ILE A 370 -2.24 -8.81 3.02
N ILE A 371 -2.32 -7.55 2.60
CA ILE A 371 -1.43 -6.95 1.60
C ILE A 371 -0.62 -5.89 2.35
N VAL A 372 0.70 -5.97 2.25
CA VAL A 372 1.60 -4.93 2.74
C VAL A 372 2.19 -4.24 1.52
N THR A 373 2.07 -2.92 1.45
CA THR A 373 2.68 -2.08 0.43
C THR A 373 3.38 -0.90 1.10
N TRP A 374 4.28 -0.26 0.38
CA TRP A 374 4.72 1.10 0.68
C TRP A 374 3.94 2.04 -0.22
N ASP A 375 3.62 3.23 0.25
CA ASP A 375 2.81 4.22 -0.45
C ASP A 375 3.54 4.79 -1.68
N ASP A 376 4.78 5.24 -1.51
CA ASP A 376 5.65 5.82 -2.52
C ASP A 376 7.11 5.35 -2.38
N TRP A 377 7.92 5.78 -3.34
CA TRP A 377 9.31 5.37 -3.51
C TRP A 377 10.31 6.05 -2.56
N GLY A 378 9.92 7.14 -1.91
CA GLY A 378 10.68 7.82 -0.86
C GLY A 378 11.94 8.52 -1.31
N GLY A 379 12.20 8.65 -2.61
CA GLY A 379 13.44 9.24 -3.13
C GLY A 379 14.55 8.21 -3.37
N PHE A 380 14.32 6.94 -3.03
CA PHE A 380 15.33 5.88 -3.09
C PHE A 380 15.45 5.26 -4.48
N PHE A 381 16.67 4.86 -4.83
CA PHE A 381 16.93 4.18 -6.10
C PHE A 381 16.13 2.88 -6.26
N ASP A 382 15.68 2.62 -7.49
CA ASP A 382 15.23 1.33 -7.99
C ASP A 382 15.63 1.21 -9.45
N HIS A 383 16.27 0.13 -9.85
CA HIS A 383 16.74 -0.01 -11.22
C HIS A 383 15.63 -0.09 -12.28
N VAL A 384 14.40 -0.41 -11.87
CA VAL A 384 13.24 -0.39 -12.77
C VAL A 384 12.84 1.06 -12.97
N PRO A 385 12.95 1.60 -14.19
CA PRO A 385 12.50 2.95 -14.42
C PRO A 385 10.97 3.05 -14.27
N PRO A 386 10.46 4.23 -13.88
CA PRO A 386 9.05 4.58 -14.01
C PRO A 386 8.63 4.32 -15.46
N ALA A 387 7.39 3.88 -15.65
CA ALA A 387 6.88 3.57 -16.97
C ALA A 387 5.79 4.56 -17.34
N PRO A 388 5.87 5.18 -18.54
CA PRO A 388 4.85 6.12 -18.97
C PRO A 388 3.51 5.41 -19.03
N ARG A 389 2.46 6.08 -18.56
CA ARG A 389 1.11 5.59 -18.75
C ARG A 389 0.81 5.54 -20.23
N VAL A 390 0.50 4.35 -20.73
CA VAL A 390 -0.04 4.23 -22.09
C VAL A 390 -1.36 5.00 -22.14
N ALA A 391 -1.50 5.97 -23.06
CA ALA A 391 -2.74 6.73 -23.27
C ALA A 391 -3.97 5.80 -23.41
N ARG A 392 -5.10 6.16 -22.77
CA ARG A 392 -6.24 5.25 -22.61
C ARG A 392 -7.58 5.89 -22.91
N PRO A 393 -8.56 5.17 -23.51
CA PRO A 393 -9.93 5.65 -23.51
C PRO A 393 -10.46 5.77 -22.06
N PRO A 394 -11.27 6.78 -21.74
CA PRO A 394 -11.82 6.94 -20.38
C PRO A 394 -12.82 5.81 -20.08
N HIS A 395 -12.86 5.29 -18.85
CA HIS A 395 -13.81 4.24 -18.43
C HIS A 395 -15.19 4.80 -18.11
N ASN A 396 -15.25 5.97 -17.49
CA ASN A 396 -16.48 6.72 -17.26
C ASN A 396 -16.30 8.20 -17.68
N LYS A 397 -17.37 8.99 -17.64
CA LYS A 397 -17.34 10.42 -18.01
C LYS A 397 -16.54 11.29 -17.03
N TYR A 398 -16.11 10.69 -15.91
CA TYR A 398 -15.36 11.33 -14.84
C TYR A 398 -13.88 10.92 -14.86
N ASP A 399 -13.47 10.07 -15.80
CA ASP A 399 -12.09 9.68 -15.96
C ASP A 399 -11.35 10.61 -16.90
N ASN A 400 -10.09 10.85 -16.58
CA ASN A 400 -9.19 11.46 -17.53
C ASN A 400 -8.40 10.40 -18.32
N ALA A 401 -8.76 10.28 -19.60
CA ALA A 401 -8.06 9.49 -20.62
C ALA A 401 -6.58 9.85 -20.80
N ALA A 402 -6.26 11.11 -20.47
CA ALA A 402 -4.95 11.71 -20.53
C ALA A 402 -4.39 11.99 -19.13
N ASP A 403 -4.83 11.25 -18.09
CA ASP A 403 -4.20 11.30 -16.76
C ASP A 403 -2.67 11.21 -16.95
N PRO A 404 -1.97 12.33 -16.72
CA PRO A 404 -0.57 12.44 -17.05
C PRO A 404 0.33 12.19 -15.83
N ASN A 405 -0.22 11.87 -14.65
CA ASN A 405 0.61 11.24 -13.61
C ASN A 405 1.13 9.95 -14.22
N GLU A 406 2.44 9.71 -14.36
CA GLU A 406 2.86 8.39 -14.84
C GLU A 406 2.74 7.35 -13.70
N TRP A 407 3.22 6.14 -13.94
CA TRP A 407 3.51 5.24 -12.83
C TRP A 407 4.88 5.59 -12.28
N GLY A 408 4.99 5.83 -10.98
CA GLY A 408 6.26 6.09 -10.32
C GLY A 408 7.15 4.85 -10.23
N PHE A 409 8.16 4.92 -9.37
CA PHE A 409 9.11 3.83 -9.18
C PHE A 409 8.47 2.60 -8.55
N ARG A 410 9.23 1.50 -8.59
CA ARG A 410 8.79 0.24 -8.02
C ARG A 410 8.75 0.31 -6.49
N VAL A 411 7.60 -0.05 -5.94
CA VAL A 411 7.33 -0.16 -4.51
C VAL A 411 6.99 -1.60 -4.16
N PRO A 412 7.34 -2.09 -2.96
CA PRO A 412 7.09 -3.48 -2.63
C PRO A 412 5.61 -3.78 -2.41
N LEU A 413 5.18 -4.99 -2.81
CA LEU A 413 3.85 -5.51 -2.51
C LEU A 413 3.95 -6.96 -2.04
N ILE A 414 3.77 -7.17 -0.73
CA ILE A 414 3.80 -8.49 -0.09
C ILE A 414 2.36 -8.97 0.14
N VAL A 415 2.08 -10.22 -0.20
CA VAL A 415 0.77 -10.85 -0.01
C VAL A 415 0.89 -11.99 0.99
N ILE A 416 0.17 -11.89 2.11
CA ILE A 416 0.11 -12.89 3.18
C ILE A 416 -1.31 -13.44 3.25
N SER A 417 -1.47 -14.72 2.91
CA SER A 417 -2.79 -15.35 2.83
C SER A 417 -2.66 -16.86 2.96
N PRO A 418 -3.65 -17.56 3.53
CA PRO A 418 -3.67 -19.02 3.51
C PRO A 418 -3.78 -19.60 2.08
N TYR A 419 -4.14 -18.78 1.08
CA TYR A 419 -4.32 -19.19 -0.30
C TYR A 419 -3.21 -18.71 -1.24
N VAL A 420 -2.06 -18.25 -0.73
CA VAL A 420 -0.90 -18.03 -1.60
C VAL A 420 -0.55 -19.33 -2.32
N LYS A 421 -0.13 -19.23 -3.58
CA LYS A 421 0.14 -20.37 -4.46
C LYS A 421 1.25 -21.27 -3.92
N ALA A 422 2.29 -20.67 -3.36
CA ALA A 422 3.35 -21.35 -2.62
C ALA A 422 3.94 -20.40 -1.59
N ARG A 423 4.56 -20.96 -0.54
CA ARG A 423 5.44 -20.18 0.34
C ARG A 423 6.66 -19.74 -0.47
N GLY A 424 7.08 -18.49 -0.34
CA GLY A 424 8.20 -17.97 -1.11
C GLY A 424 7.87 -17.64 -2.55
N TYR A 425 6.59 -17.49 -2.93
CA TYR A 425 6.22 -17.27 -4.32
C TYR A 425 6.49 -15.82 -4.74
N VAL A 426 7.40 -15.63 -5.70
CA VAL A 426 7.67 -14.32 -6.30
C VAL A 426 6.94 -14.21 -7.64
N SER A 427 6.02 -13.25 -7.75
CA SER A 427 5.31 -12.93 -8.98
C SER A 427 6.10 -11.92 -9.82
N ASN A 428 6.71 -12.42 -10.89
CA ASN A 428 7.37 -11.62 -11.94
C ASN A 428 6.55 -11.59 -13.23
N ARG A 429 5.26 -11.91 -13.16
CA ARG A 429 4.50 -12.29 -14.36
C ARG A 429 4.26 -11.09 -15.29
N THR A 430 4.99 -11.08 -16.40
CA THR A 430 4.73 -10.25 -17.58
C THR A 430 3.63 -10.88 -18.43
N ARG A 431 2.55 -10.17 -18.80
CA ARG A 431 1.62 -10.70 -19.82
C ARG A 431 1.13 -9.59 -20.75
N SER A 432 1.22 -9.85 -22.06
CA SER A 432 0.61 -9.05 -23.14
C SER A 432 1.25 -7.68 -23.38
N GLY A 433 2.59 -7.61 -23.40
CA GLY A 433 3.32 -6.36 -23.72
C GLY A 433 3.52 -5.41 -22.54
N PHE A 434 3.05 -5.77 -21.35
CA PHE A 434 3.28 -5.04 -20.10
C PHE A 434 4.04 -5.92 -19.11
N THR A 435 5.16 -5.38 -18.60
CA THR A 435 6.08 -6.05 -17.66
C THR A 435 5.71 -5.80 -16.20
N TYR A 436 5.03 -4.68 -15.92
CA TYR A 436 4.77 -4.17 -14.59
C TYR A 436 3.27 -4.01 -14.29
N ARG A 437 2.96 -4.06 -13.01
CA ARG A 437 1.69 -3.72 -12.35
C ARG A 437 1.84 -2.32 -11.74
N SER A 438 0.77 -1.54 -11.56
CA SER A 438 0.76 -0.46 -10.55
C SER A 438 0.12 -0.92 -9.24
N GLN A 439 0.29 -0.16 -8.16
CA GLN A 439 -0.33 -0.43 -6.85
C GLN A 439 -1.86 -0.55 -6.91
N SER A 440 -2.52 0.02 -7.92
CA SER A 440 -3.97 -0.09 -8.14
C SER A 440 -4.44 -1.53 -8.33
N VAL A 441 -3.53 -2.50 -8.48
CA VAL A 441 -3.87 -3.93 -8.35
C VAL A 441 -4.53 -4.27 -7.03
N ILE A 442 -4.24 -3.51 -5.97
CA ILE A 442 -4.86 -3.67 -4.66
C ILE A 442 -6.36 -3.43 -4.77
N LEU A 443 -6.77 -2.33 -5.41
CA LEU A 443 -8.17 -2.03 -5.73
C LEU A 443 -8.80 -3.16 -6.54
N GLN A 444 -8.15 -3.57 -7.64
CA GLN A 444 -8.64 -4.68 -8.46
C GLN A 444 -8.84 -5.98 -7.68
N TYR A 445 -7.93 -6.30 -6.75
CA TYR A 445 -8.03 -7.47 -5.90
C TYR A 445 -9.19 -7.37 -4.92
N VAL A 446 -9.38 -6.22 -4.27
CA VAL A 446 -10.51 -5.95 -3.38
C VAL A 446 -11.83 -6.06 -4.16
N GLU A 447 -11.90 -5.42 -5.33
CA GLU A 447 -13.08 -5.48 -6.19
C GLU A 447 -13.40 -6.89 -6.65
N ALA A 448 -12.41 -7.67 -7.10
CA ALA A 448 -12.65 -9.03 -7.55
C ALA A 448 -12.96 -10.00 -6.39
N THR A 449 -12.43 -9.73 -5.19
CA THR A 449 -12.77 -10.49 -3.97
C THR A 449 -14.22 -10.26 -3.57
N PHE A 450 -14.67 -9.00 -3.63
CA PHE A 450 -15.99 -8.59 -3.16
C PHE A 450 -17.03 -8.38 -4.29
N GLY A 451 -16.66 -8.60 -5.55
CA GLY A 451 -17.55 -8.36 -6.70
C GLY A 451 -18.01 -6.90 -6.83
N LEU A 452 -17.13 -5.95 -6.54
CA LEU A 452 -17.38 -4.50 -6.58
C LEU A 452 -17.18 -3.92 -8.00
N SER A 453 -17.56 -2.65 -8.19
CA SER A 453 -17.32 -1.93 -9.44
C SER A 453 -15.92 -1.32 -9.48
N ALA A 454 -15.40 -1.12 -10.69
CA ALA A 454 -14.17 -0.37 -10.93
C ALA A 454 -14.37 1.12 -10.67
N LEU A 455 -13.38 1.79 -10.09
CA LEU A 455 -13.47 3.20 -9.69
C LEU A 455 -13.14 4.17 -10.84
N GLY A 456 -12.16 3.84 -11.69
CA GLY A 456 -11.67 4.76 -12.73
C GLY A 456 -10.63 4.15 -13.68
N THR A 457 -10.06 4.93 -14.59
CA THR A 457 -9.22 4.46 -15.71
C THR A 457 -7.89 3.83 -15.28
N ASP A 458 -7.30 4.29 -14.18
CA ASP A 458 -6.11 3.72 -13.55
C ASP A 458 -6.37 2.30 -13.03
N ASP A 459 -7.35 2.13 -12.14
CA ASP A 459 -7.85 0.84 -11.67
C ASP A 459 -8.34 -0.06 -12.84
N TYR A 460 -8.82 0.52 -13.93
CA TYR A 460 -9.49 -0.21 -15.00
C TYR A 460 -8.59 -0.67 -16.17
N GLN A 461 -7.59 0.10 -16.63
CA GLN A 461 -6.86 -0.19 -17.90
C GLN A 461 -5.37 -0.51 -17.76
N ASN A 462 -4.84 -0.51 -16.54
CA ASN A 462 -3.39 -0.55 -16.22
C ASN A 462 -2.63 -1.84 -16.57
N GLY A 463 -3.02 -2.60 -17.59
CA GLY A 463 -2.33 -3.84 -17.98
C GLY A 463 -2.56 -5.01 -16.99
N GLN A 464 -3.22 -4.75 -15.87
CA GLN A 464 -3.50 -5.73 -14.84
C GLN A 464 -4.86 -6.34 -15.05
N ARG A 465 -4.85 -7.51 -15.67
CA ARG A 465 -6.07 -8.21 -16.03
C ARG A 465 -6.52 -9.17 -14.95
N ASP A 466 -5.65 -9.48 -13.99
CA ASP A 466 -5.80 -10.66 -13.17
C ASP A 466 -5.86 -10.42 -11.67
N ALA A 467 -5.87 -9.17 -11.16
CA ALA A 467 -6.13 -8.88 -9.75
C ALA A 467 -5.31 -9.78 -8.79
N LEU A 468 -3.98 -9.76 -8.93
CA LEU A 468 -3.02 -10.63 -8.24
C LEU A 468 -3.26 -12.15 -8.38
N ARG A 469 -4.14 -12.62 -9.27
CA ARG A 469 -4.54 -14.04 -9.35
C ARG A 469 -3.38 -15.01 -9.48
N ASP A 470 -2.26 -14.64 -10.09
CA ASP A 470 -1.11 -15.54 -10.21
C ASP A 470 -0.39 -15.80 -8.87
N VAL A 471 -0.59 -14.93 -7.87
CA VAL A 471 -0.14 -15.07 -6.49
C VAL A 471 -0.96 -16.11 -5.72
N PHE A 472 -2.23 -16.33 -6.11
CA PHE A 472 -3.16 -17.16 -5.36
C PHE A 472 -3.43 -18.53 -6.02
N ASP A 473 -3.76 -19.50 -5.18
CA ASP A 473 -4.44 -20.73 -5.55
C ASP A 473 -5.59 -20.95 -4.56
N PHE A 474 -6.82 -20.67 -4.96
CA PHE A 474 -8.01 -20.85 -4.11
C PHE A 474 -8.58 -22.27 -4.16
N SER A 475 -8.00 -23.17 -4.96
CA SER A 475 -8.43 -24.58 -5.04
C SER A 475 -7.80 -25.46 -3.95
N ARG A 476 -6.74 -24.97 -3.30
CA ARG A 476 -6.02 -25.65 -2.23
C ARG A 476 -6.74 -25.54 -0.89
N SER A 477 -6.36 -26.41 0.04
CA SER A 477 -6.68 -26.21 1.46
C SER A 477 -5.91 -25.02 2.07
N PRO A 478 -6.53 -24.26 2.99
CA PRO A 478 -5.90 -23.10 3.63
C PRO A 478 -4.56 -23.46 4.29
N LEU A 479 -3.50 -22.73 3.97
CA LEU A 479 -2.21 -22.87 4.66
C LEU A 479 -2.31 -22.42 6.12
N PRO A 480 -1.65 -23.12 7.06
CA PRO A 480 -1.53 -22.63 8.43
C PRO A 480 -0.69 -21.35 8.47
N TYR A 481 -1.03 -20.45 9.40
CA TYR A 481 -0.20 -19.28 9.69
C TYR A 481 1.15 -19.68 10.28
N VAL A 482 2.20 -18.93 9.97
CA VAL A 482 3.54 -19.09 10.54
C VAL A 482 3.84 -17.83 11.35
N PRO A 483 3.94 -17.92 12.69
CA PRO A 483 4.25 -16.77 13.53
C PRO A 483 5.59 -16.13 13.18
N ILE A 484 5.62 -14.81 13.22
CA ILE A 484 6.79 -13.98 12.99
C ILE A 484 7.42 -13.67 14.36
N SER A 485 8.73 -13.84 14.50
CA SER A 485 9.42 -13.38 15.70
C SER A 485 9.47 -11.85 15.70
N THR A 486 8.91 -11.23 16.73
CA THR A 486 8.92 -9.77 16.92
C THR A 486 9.24 -9.43 18.37
N THR A 487 9.99 -8.35 18.56
CA THR A 487 10.26 -7.77 19.89
C THR A 487 9.32 -6.60 20.19
N TYR A 488 8.43 -6.24 19.27
CA TYR A 488 7.57 -5.06 19.39
C TYR A 488 6.73 -5.09 20.68
N GLN A 489 6.68 -3.94 21.34
CA GLN A 489 5.86 -3.71 22.52
C GLN A 489 4.96 -2.50 22.24
N PRO A 490 3.63 -2.66 22.18
CA PRO A 490 2.74 -1.54 21.92
C PRO A 490 2.80 -0.50 23.05
N GLY A 491 2.48 0.74 22.70
CA GLY A 491 2.38 1.83 23.64
C GLY A 491 1.14 1.73 24.55
N PRO A 492 0.96 2.67 25.48
CA PRO A 492 -0.34 2.91 26.09
C PRO A 492 -1.43 3.16 25.03
N VAL A 493 -2.67 2.81 25.35
CA VAL A 493 -3.82 3.00 24.45
C VAL A 493 -3.90 4.46 23.97
N GLY A 494 -3.92 4.66 22.66
CA GLY A 494 -4.09 5.99 22.07
C GLY A 494 -2.81 6.81 21.99
N SER A 495 -1.64 6.18 22.11
CA SER A 495 -0.35 6.83 21.90
C SER A 495 0.57 5.98 21.06
N CYS A 496 1.34 6.62 20.19
CA CYS A 496 2.52 5.99 19.60
C CYS A 496 3.50 5.64 20.74
N PRO A 497 4.10 4.44 20.78
CA PRO A 497 5.16 4.17 21.74
C PRO A 497 6.34 5.15 21.56
N PRO A 498 7.16 5.38 22.59
CA PRO A 498 8.39 6.13 22.40
C PRO A 498 9.35 5.34 21.49
N VAL A 499 10.09 6.06 20.64
CA VAL A 499 11.17 5.50 19.82
C VAL A 499 12.10 4.68 20.71
N ARG A 500 12.36 3.42 20.33
CA ARG A 500 13.28 2.57 21.09
C ARG A 500 14.72 3.06 20.95
N PRO A 501 15.44 3.30 22.06
CA PRO A 501 16.85 3.67 21.99
C PRO A 501 17.66 2.49 21.44
N HIS A 502 18.52 2.78 20.46
CA HIS A 502 19.46 1.83 19.84
C HIS A 502 20.57 1.38 20.80
#